data_AF-A0A2E1TZD4-F1
#
_entry.id   AF-A0A2E1TZD4-F1
#
_cell.length_a   1.000
_cell.length_b   1.000
_cell.length_c   1.000
_cell.angle_alpha   90.00
_cell.angle_beta   90.00
_cell.angle_gamma   90.00
#
_symmetry.space_group_name_H-M   'P 1'
#
loop_
_entity.id
_entity.type
_entity.pdbx_description
1 polymer ?
#
loop_
_entity_poly.entity_id
_entity_poly.type
_entity_poly.pdbx_seq_one_letter_code
_entity_poly.pdbx_strand_id
1 'polypeptide(L)' 'PLGAEGTLTADEVYSVTAYLLYLNDVITDDQMVVDQDTLPAIQMPNRDNWAQVPDWFPEEPRLKGYPY' A
#
# COMPACT_ATOMS: atom_id res chain seq x y z
N PRO A 1 2.07 5.10 16.57
CA PRO A 1 2.87 6.29 16.18
C PRO A 1 4.36 6.01 16.41
N LEU A 2 5.29 6.81 15.87
CA LEU A 2 6.72 6.60 16.13
C LEU A 2 7.01 6.72 17.63
N GLY A 3 7.54 5.66 18.27
CA GLY A 3 7.80 5.62 19.71
C GLY A 3 6.56 5.40 20.59
N ALA A 4 5.43 5.08 19.98
CA ALA A 4 4.18 4.72 20.65
C ALA A 4 3.43 3.70 19.78
N GLU A 5 4.08 2.57 19.51
CA GLU A 5 3.51 1.47 18.74
C GLU A 5 2.39 0.79 19.55
N GLY A 6 1.37 0.26 18.87
CA GLY A 6 0.29 -0.49 19.51
C GLY A 6 -0.69 0.32 20.37
N THR A 7 -0.62 1.65 20.35
CA THR A 7 -1.53 2.52 21.13
C THR A 7 -2.87 2.79 20.45
N LEU A 8 -3.01 2.48 19.16
CA LEU A 8 -4.25 2.68 18.41
C LEU A 8 -5.18 1.48 18.59
N THR A 9 -6.45 1.77 18.81
CA THR A 9 -7.55 0.80 18.73
C THR A 9 -7.79 0.36 17.28
N ALA A 10 -8.54 -0.74 17.08
CA ALA A 10 -8.86 -1.23 15.74
C ALA A 10 -9.59 -0.16 14.90
N ASP A 11 -10.58 0.53 15.48
CA ASP A 11 -11.35 1.56 14.79
C ASP A 11 -10.47 2.76 14.38
N GLU A 12 -9.52 3.15 15.23
CA GLU A 12 -8.56 4.21 14.90
C GLU A 12 -7.61 3.78 13.77
N VAL A 13 -7.19 2.51 13.72
CA VAL A 13 -6.37 1.99 12.63
C VAL A 13 -7.14 2.04 11.30
N TYR A 14 -8.40 1.60 11.28
CA TYR A 14 -9.24 1.69 10.08
C TYR A 14 -9.49 3.13 9.66
N SER A 15 -9.78 4.03 10.61
CA SER A 15 -10.02 5.45 10.33
C SER A 15 -8.79 6.14 9.72
N VAL A 16 -7.60 5.91 10.27
CA VAL A 16 -6.35 6.45 9.71
C VAL A 16 -6.06 5.85 8.34
N THR A 17 -6.34 4.57 8.14
CA THR A 17 -6.19 3.91 6.83
C THR A 17 -7.11 4.53 5.78
N ALA A 18 -8.39 4.73 6.09
CA ALA A 18 -9.36 5.40 5.22
C ALA A 18 -8.86 6.79 4.82
N TYR A 19 -8.40 7.57 5.79
CA TYR A 19 -7.87 8.90 5.57
C TYR A 19 -6.66 8.89 4.61
N LEU A 20 -5.73 7.95 4.78
CA LEU A 20 -4.58 7.81 3.87
C LEU A 20 -5.00 7.42 2.45
N LEU A 21 -5.98 6.53 2.30
CA LEU A 21 -6.50 6.13 0.99
C LEU A 21 -7.19 7.30 0.28
N TYR A 22 -7.96 8.10 1.03
CA TYR A 22 -8.62 9.29 0.51
C TYR A 22 -7.61 10.35 0.07
N LEU A 23 -6.59 10.62 0.89
CA LEU A 23 -5.51 11.56 0.55
C LEU A 23 -4.73 11.19 -0.71
N ASN A 24 -4.71 9.91 -1.08
CA ASN A 24 -4.01 9.40 -2.26
C ASN A 24 -4.97 9.11 -3.43
N ASP A 25 -6.21 9.62 -3.39
CA ASP A 25 -7.24 9.42 -4.42
C ASP A 25 -7.55 7.94 -4.71
N VAL A 26 -7.27 7.03 -3.76
CA VAL A 26 -7.59 5.59 -3.89
C VAL A 26 -9.08 5.37 -3.60
N ILE A 27 -9.62 6.14 -2.65
CA ILE A 27 -11.07 6.27 -2.43
C ILE A 27 -11.43 7.75 -2.64
N THR A 28 -12.55 8.02 -3.32
CA THR A 28 -12.97 9.40 -3.64
C THR A 28 -14.26 9.80 -2.94
N ASP A 29 -14.98 8.84 -2.37
CA ASP A 29 -16.22 9.05 -1.63
C ASP A 29 -15.88 9.36 -0.16
N ASP A 30 -16.17 10.57 0.29
CA ASP A 30 -15.92 11.04 1.65
C ASP A 30 -16.90 10.43 2.68
N GLN A 31 -17.93 9.71 2.21
CA GLN A 31 -18.86 8.94 3.04
C GLN A 31 -18.49 7.45 3.14
N MET A 32 -17.46 6.99 2.42
CA MET A 32 -17.08 5.58 2.44
C MET A 32 -16.51 5.16 3.80
N VAL A 33 -17.11 4.14 4.41
CA VAL A 33 -16.63 3.53 5.65
C VAL A 33 -15.65 2.39 5.32
N VAL A 34 -14.44 2.47 5.88
CA VAL A 34 -13.42 1.43 5.77
C VAL A 34 -13.46 0.57 7.02
N ASP A 35 -13.69 -0.73 6.83
CA ASP A 35 -13.75 -1.73 7.90
C ASP A 35 -13.17 -3.08 7.41
N GLN A 36 -13.37 -4.14 8.20
CA GLN A 36 -12.88 -5.49 7.89
C GLN A 36 -13.40 -6.06 6.57
N ASP A 37 -14.59 -5.65 6.13
CA ASP A 37 -15.30 -6.19 4.98
C ASP A 37 -15.05 -5.32 3.74
N THR A 38 -14.97 -4.00 3.91
CA THR A 38 -14.75 -3.07 2.79
C THR A 38 -13.28 -2.88 2.43
N LEU A 39 -12.35 -2.91 3.40
CA LEU A 39 -10.92 -2.71 3.14
C LEU A 39 -10.34 -3.74 2.14
N PRO A 40 -10.61 -5.06 2.25
CA PRO A 40 -10.08 -6.04 1.31
C PRO A 40 -10.61 -5.89 -0.13
N ALA A 41 -11.75 -5.21 -0.31
CA ALA A 41 -12.35 -4.98 -1.61
C ALA A 41 -11.70 -3.80 -2.37
N ILE A 42 -10.94 -2.94 -1.68
CA ILE A 42 -10.26 -1.79 -2.28
C ILE A 42 -9.09 -2.27 -3.16
N GLN A 43 -9.06 -1.82 -4.42
CA GLN A 43 -7.97 -2.15 -5.34
C GLN A 43 -6.90 -1.06 -5.35
N MET A 44 -5.69 -1.42 -4.93
CA MET A 44 -4.54 -0.51 -4.98
C MET A 44 -4.07 -0.27 -6.43
N PRO A 45 -3.70 0.95 -6.83
CA PRO A 45 -3.28 1.25 -8.20
C PRO A 45 -2.08 0.41 -8.69
N ASN A 46 -1.17 0.06 -7.80
CA ASN A 46 0.03 -0.74 -8.12
C ASN A 46 -0.17 -2.26 -7.91
N ARG A 47 -1.42 -2.74 -7.85
CA ARG A 47 -1.74 -4.15 -7.54
C ARG A 47 -1.07 -5.13 -8.51
N ASP A 48 -1.10 -4.83 -9.81
CA ASP A 48 -0.61 -5.72 -10.86
C ASP A 48 0.71 -5.25 -11.49
N ASN A 49 1.28 -4.14 -11.03
CA ASN A 49 2.52 -3.57 -11.55
C ASN A 49 3.76 -4.12 -10.82
N TRP A 50 3.75 -5.44 -10.61
CA TRP A 50 4.90 -6.21 -10.14
C TRP A 50 5.47 -6.99 -11.33
N ALA A 51 6.80 -7.02 -11.45
CA ALA A 51 7.50 -7.82 -12.44
C ALA A 51 8.50 -8.73 -11.74
N GLN A 52 8.50 -10.01 -12.10
CA GLN A 52 9.57 -10.91 -11.71
C GLN A 52 10.87 -10.41 -12.35
N VAL A 53 11.82 -10.00 -11.51
CA VAL A 53 13.18 -9.75 -11.96
C VAL A 53 13.86 -11.08 -12.27
N PRO A 54 14.77 -11.14 -13.27
CA PRO A 54 15.59 -12.32 -13.50
C PRO A 54 16.33 -12.73 -12.23
N ASP A 55 16.61 -14.02 -12.09
CA ASP A 55 17.49 -14.51 -11.02
C ASP A 55 18.83 -13.78 -11.12
N TRP A 56 19.26 -13.18 -10.01
CA TRP A 56 20.50 -12.42 -9.95
C TRP A 56 21.66 -13.33 -9.55
N PHE A 57 22.73 -13.32 -10.34
CA PHE A 57 24.00 -13.95 -9.99
C PHE A 57 25.06 -12.91 -9.62
N PRO A 58 26.01 -13.23 -8.72
CA PRO A 58 27.15 -12.36 -8.44
C PRO A 58 27.84 -11.90 -9.74
N GLU A 59 28.18 -10.62 -9.81
CA GLU A 59 28.82 -9.96 -10.97
C GLU A 59 27.92 -9.69 -12.20
N GLU A 60 26.62 -10.03 -12.14
CA GLU A 60 25.70 -9.62 -13.20
C GLU A 60 25.28 -8.15 -13.08
N PRO A 61 25.18 -7.42 -14.21
CA PRO A 61 24.61 -6.08 -14.22
C PRO A 61 23.16 -6.14 -13.73
N ARG A 62 22.71 -5.07 -13.05
CA ARG A 62 21.29 -4.91 -12.74
C ARG A 62 20.46 -4.99 -14.01
N LEU A 63 19.20 -5.42 -13.86
CA LEU A 63 18.15 -5.53 -14.89
C LEU A 63 18.51 -4.86 -16.22
N LYS A 64 18.57 -5.65 -17.29
CA LYS A 64 18.90 -5.16 -18.65
C LYS A 64 17.99 -3.98 -19.01
N GLY A 65 18.56 -2.76 -19.05
CA GLY A 65 17.84 -1.52 -19.41
C GLY A 65 17.46 -0.60 -18.23
N TYR A 66 17.82 -0.91 -16.99
CA TYR A 66 17.63 0.02 -15.86
C TYR A 66 18.64 1.17 -15.96
N PRO A 67 18.22 2.45 -15.91
CA PRO A 67 19.15 3.58 -15.92
C PRO A 67 20.02 3.57 -14.64
N TYR A 68 21.29 3.91 -14.80
CA TYR A 68 22.27 4.03 -13.71
C TYR A 68 21.92 5.19 -12.77
#